data_AF-A0A9D6M161-F1
#
_entry.id   AF-A0A9D6M161-F1
#
_cell.length_a   1.000
_cell.length_b   1.000
_cell.length_c   1.000
_cell.angle_alpha   90.00
_cell.angle_beta   90.00
_cell.angle_gamma   90.00
#
_symmetry.space_group_name_H-M   'P 1'
#
loop_
_entity.id
_entity.type
_entity.pdbx_description
1 polymer ?
#
loop_
_entity_poly.entity_id
_entity_poly.type
_entity_poly.pdbx_seq_one_letter_code
_entity_poly.pdbx_strand_id
1 'polypeptide(L)'
;MNTVFKFYLQVWIFLGVASAAGIGVFSHQSTVNSQRLIGSSSRITHHGSLRRIWWLLFAVLLFTGFMYPIFATRAKINDRFVAGDNAGLNGMDYMRGAVYYDQNKELILDFDRDAIQWLRENIAGSPVMLEGNAPLYHWGARVSIYTGLPTIIGWDWHQKQQRSIVDGAIIDHRIEVVRQIYNTRDPSVALENLKRYRVTYIYVGDLERAFYNAEGLAKFDAMTQGGILELVYQNERVKIFKMKN
;
A
#
# COMPACT_ATOMS: atom_id res chain seq x y z
N MET A 1 -3.16 9.71 16.54
CA MET A 1 -1.71 9.54 16.25
C MET A 1 -0.95 9.62 17.58
N ASN A 2 -0.26 8.54 17.98
CA ASN A 2 0.33 8.41 19.33
C ASN A 2 1.62 9.25 19.48
N THR A 3 1.98 9.68 20.69
CA THR A 3 3.15 10.54 20.98
C THR A 3 4.47 9.94 20.48
N VAL A 4 4.58 8.61 20.47
CA VAL A 4 5.70 7.87 19.89
C VAL A 4 5.97 8.34 18.45
N PHE A 5 4.97 8.37 17.57
CA PHE A 5 5.16 8.75 16.16
C PHE A 5 5.55 10.21 15.96
N LYS A 6 5.21 11.12 16.89
CA LYS A 6 5.50 12.56 16.75
C LYS A 6 6.95 12.91 17.01
N PHE A 7 7.63 12.19 17.90
CA PHE A 7 8.98 12.50 18.35
C PHE A 7 10.03 11.46 17.94
N TYR A 8 9.60 10.27 17.50
CA TYR A 8 10.51 9.17 17.21
C TYR A 8 11.60 9.56 16.21
N LEU A 9 11.21 10.15 15.07
CA LEU A 9 12.19 10.54 14.04
C LEU A 9 13.14 11.64 14.52
N GLN A 10 12.65 12.62 15.28
CA GLN A 10 13.44 13.72 15.82
C GLN A 10 14.48 13.19 16.81
N VAL A 11 14.10 12.25 17.68
CA VAL A 11 15.03 11.59 18.61
C VAL A 11 16.15 10.88 17.85
N TRP A 12 15.84 10.12 16.80
CA TRP A 12 16.87 9.46 15.99
C TRP A 12 17.81 10.43 15.28
N ILE A 13 17.29 11.57 14.79
CA ILE A 13 18.13 12.61 14.18
C ILE A 13 19.09 13.20 15.21
N PHE A 14 18.60 13.58 16.40
CA PHE A 14 19.45 14.14 17.45
C PHE A 14 20.50 13.14 17.94
N LEU A 15 20.11 11.87 18.14
CA LEU A 15 21.04 10.80 18.49
C LEU A 15 22.09 10.57 17.38
N GLY A 16 21.70 10.66 16.11
CA GLY A 16 22.62 10.55 14.98
C GLY A 16 23.68 11.66 14.98
N VAL A 17 23.26 12.92 15.14
CA VAL A 17 24.18 14.07 15.22
C VAL A 17 25.09 13.97 16.45
N ALA A 18 24.53 13.65 17.62
CA ALA A 18 25.31 13.48 18.84
C ALA A 18 26.33 12.32 18.72
N SER A 19 25.93 11.21 18.07
CA SER A 19 26.83 10.07 17.81
C SER A 19 27.96 10.46 16.88
N ALA A 20 27.69 11.19 15.79
CA ALA A 20 28.71 11.65 14.85
C ALA A 20 29.74 12.58 15.53
N ALA A 21 29.26 13.57 16.30
CA ALA A 21 30.12 14.45 17.08
C ALA A 21 30.94 13.68 18.13
N GLY A 22 30.31 12.74 18.85
CA GLY A 22 30.97 11.88 19.84
C GLY A 22 32.08 11.02 19.23
N ILE A 23 31.83 10.40 18.08
CA ILE A 23 32.84 9.63 17.32
C ILE A 23 34.00 10.55 16.89
N GLY A 24 33.71 11.76 16.42
CA GLY A 24 34.73 12.76 16.05
C GLY A 24 35.62 13.15 17.22
N VAL A 25 35.03 13.49 18.37
CA VAL A 25 35.79 13.83 19.58
C VAL A 25 36.62 12.64 20.07
N PHE A 26 36.02 11.45 20.12
CA PHE A 26 36.70 10.25 20.62
C PHE A 26 37.85 9.80 19.71
N SER A 27 37.70 9.90 18.38
CA SER A 27 38.75 9.60 17.39
C SER A 27 39.88 10.64 17.38
N HIS A 28 39.58 11.92 17.59
CA HIS A 28 40.59 12.97 17.73
C HIS A 28 41.44 12.80 19.01
N GLN A 29 40.78 12.64 20.17
CA GLN A 29 41.48 12.38 21.45
C GLN A 29 42.30 11.09 21.39
N SER A 30 41.77 10.08 20.69
CA SER A 30 42.45 8.83 20.39
C SER A 30 43.77 9.04 19.64
N THR A 31 43.80 9.90 18.63
CA THR A 31 44.99 10.14 17.80
C THR A 31 46.06 10.93 18.56
N VAL A 32 45.67 12.00 19.26
CA VAL A 32 46.58 12.87 20.02
C VAL A 32 47.26 12.12 21.18
N ASN A 33 46.51 11.29 21.92
CA ASN A 33 47.08 10.52 23.03
C ASN A 33 48.02 9.40 22.55
N SER A 34 47.77 8.82 21.37
CA SER A 34 48.68 7.83 20.77
C SER A 34 50.01 8.44 20.34
N GLN A 35 50.02 9.69 19.84
CA GLN A 35 51.25 10.40 19.47
C GLN A 35 52.12 10.77 20.68
N ARG A 36 51.51 11.13 21.83
CA ARG A 36 52.24 11.43 23.07
C ARG A 36 52.92 10.21 23.70
N LEU A 37 52.35 9.01 23.52
CA LEU A 37 52.89 7.76 24.07
C LEU A 37 54.08 7.20 23.27
N ILE A 38 54.25 7.58 22.00
CA ILE A 38 55.37 7.12 21.16
C ILE A 38 56.70 7.80 21.56
N GLY A 39 56.65 8.93 22.29
CA GLY A 39 57.83 9.63 22.81
C GLY A 39 58.28 9.22 24.22
N SER A 40 57.61 8.27 24.89
CA SER A 40 57.92 7.88 26.26
C SER A 40 57.91 6.35 26.41
N SER A 41 59.06 5.79 26.80
CA SER A 41 59.33 4.36 26.90
C SER A 41 58.29 3.61 27.76
N SER A 42 57.56 2.71 27.11
CA SER A 42 56.91 1.51 27.66
C SER A 42 56.23 1.61 29.04
N ARG A 43 54.98 2.09 29.07
CA ARG A 43 53.94 1.49 29.95
C ARG A 43 52.68 1.28 29.14
N ILE A 44 52.33 0.01 28.91
CA ILE A 44 51.01 -0.36 28.40
C ILE A 44 50.01 0.01 29.51
N THR A 45 49.37 1.17 29.35
CA THR A 45 48.33 1.64 30.27
C THR A 45 47.01 0.94 29.94
N HIS A 46 46.26 0.51 30.96
CA HIS A 46 44.93 -0.13 30.81
C HIS A 46 43.94 0.66 29.93
N HIS A 47 44.17 1.96 29.74
CA HIS A 47 43.37 2.82 28.87
C HIS A 47 43.51 2.49 27.37
N GLY A 48 44.66 1.97 26.92
CA GLY A 48 44.89 1.60 25.51
C GLY A 48 44.21 0.30 25.07
N SER A 49 43.98 -0.64 25.99
CA SER A 49 43.24 -1.87 25.72
C SER A 49 41.72 -1.63 25.73
N LEU A 50 41.20 -0.87 26.70
CA LEU A 50 39.78 -0.49 26.76
C LEU A 50 39.30 0.25 25.50
N ARG A 51 40.12 1.17 24.97
CA ARG A 51 39.80 1.89 23.74
C ARG A 51 39.74 0.98 22.52
N ARG A 52 40.67 0.02 22.40
CA ARG A 52 40.65 -0.97 21.30
C ARG A 52 39.43 -1.86 21.38
N ILE A 53 39.05 -2.28 22.60
CA ILE A 53 37.82 -3.04 22.86
C ILE A 53 36.59 -2.23 22.44
N TRP A 54 36.52 -0.94 22.80
CA TRP A 54 35.39 -0.08 22.41
C TRP A 54 35.26 0.04 20.88
N TRP A 55 36.36 0.32 20.16
CA TRP A 55 36.33 0.40 18.69
C TRP A 55 35.97 -0.93 18.04
N LEU A 56 36.44 -2.05 18.60
CA LEU A 56 36.05 -3.38 18.13
C LEU A 56 34.55 -3.61 18.32
N LEU A 57 34.00 -3.33 19.51
CA LEU A 57 32.57 -3.47 19.79
C LEU A 57 31.73 -2.54 18.90
N PHE A 58 32.19 -1.31 18.68
CA PHE A 58 31.54 -0.37 17.79
C PHE A 58 31.56 -0.85 16.32
N ALA A 59 32.70 -1.36 15.85
CA ALA A 59 32.80 -1.92 14.50
C ALA A 59 31.91 -3.17 14.33
N VAL A 60 31.84 -4.04 15.35
CA VAL A 60 30.93 -5.20 15.36
C VAL A 60 29.48 -4.74 15.32
N LEU A 61 29.10 -3.72 16.09
CA LEU A 61 27.74 -3.16 16.08
C LEU A 61 27.38 -2.55 14.72
N LEU A 62 28.30 -1.79 14.11
CA LEU A 62 28.08 -1.26 12.76
C LEU A 62 27.95 -2.39 11.75
N PHE A 63 28.83 -3.39 11.81
CA PHE A 63 28.80 -4.53 10.91
C PHE A 63 27.46 -5.27 11.00
N THR A 64 26.97 -5.58 12.20
CA THR A 64 25.66 -6.22 12.39
C THR A 64 24.51 -5.33 11.91
N GLY A 65 24.59 -4.01 12.09
CA GLY A 65 23.63 -3.06 11.52
C GLY A 65 23.61 -3.08 10.00
N PHE A 66 24.78 -3.08 9.35
CA PHE A 66 24.92 -3.14 7.89
C PHE A 66 24.55 -4.49 7.28
N MET A 67 24.52 -5.57 8.06
CA MET A 67 23.94 -6.84 7.59
C MET A 67 22.46 -6.70 7.25
N TYR A 68 21.70 -5.86 7.97
CA TYR A 68 20.26 -5.68 7.74
C TYR A 68 19.92 -5.32 6.28
N PRO A 69 20.42 -4.22 5.67
CA PRO A 69 20.07 -3.89 4.29
C PRO A 69 20.50 -4.97 3.28
N ILE A 70 21.52 -5.78 3.57
CA ILE A 70 21.93 -6.88 2.67
C ILE A 70 20.91 -8.02 2.73
N PHE A 71 20.61 -8.53 3.93
CA PHE A 71 19.71 -9.67 4.10
C PHE A 71 18.24 -9.31 3.94
N ALA A 72 17.82 -8.16 4.47
CA ALA A 72 16.44 -7.69 4.39
C ALA A 72 16.06 -7.33 2.95
N THR A 73 16.94 -6.68 2.18
CA THR A 73 16.67 -6.42 0.75
C THR A 73 16.45 -7.73 0.00
N ARG A 74 17.32 -8.73 0.17
CA ARG A 74 17.15 -10.03 -0.47
C ARG A 74 15.87 -10.73 -0.03
N ALA A 75 15.58 -10.75 1.27
CA ALA A 75 14.36 -11.33 1.81
C ALA A 75 13.11 -10.65 1.22
N LYS A 76 13.10 -9.31 1.16
CA LYS A 76 11.99 -8.53 0.61
C LYS A 76 11.81 -8.68 -0.89
N ILE A 77 12.90 -8.81 -1.65
CA ILE A 77 12.84 -9.06 -3.11
C ILE A 77 12.30 -10.46 -3.40
N ASN A 78 12.53 -11.43 -2.52
CA ASN A 78 12.05 -12.81 -2.68
C ASN A 78 10.64 -13.04 -2.09
N ASP A 79 10.16 -12.12 -1.26
CA ASP A 79 8.79 -12.04 -0.71
C ASP A 79 7.82 -11.55 -1.79
N ARG A 80 7.63 -12.35 -2.84
CA ARG A 80 6.79 -12.05 -4.01
C ARG A 80 5.55 -12.93 -4.07
N PHE A 81 4.49 -12.39 -4.68
CA PHE A 81 3.31 -13.16 -5.08
C PHE A 81 3.66 -14.34 -6.00
N VAL A 82 4.53 -14.10 -6.98
CA VAL A 82 4.97 -15.10 -7.96
C VAL A 82 6.46 -15.35 -7.78
N ALA A 83 6.81 -16.58 -7.41
CA ALA A 83 8.19 -16.97 -7.22
C ALA A 83 8.97 -16.93 -8.54
N GLY A 84 10.17 -16.35 -8.54
CA GLY A 84 11.04 -16.30 -9.71
C GLY A 84 10.67 -15.25 -10.77
N ASP A 85 9.70 -14.38 -10.49
CA ASP A 85 9.33 -13.29 -11.42
C ASP A 85 10.46 -12.26 -11.60
N ASN A 86 10.55 -11.66 -12.78
CA ASN A 86 11.65 -10.76 -13.13
C ASN A 86 11.61 -9.46 -12.31
N ALA A 87 12.78 -8.84 -12.13
CA ALA A 87 12.84 -7.47 -11.60
C ALA A 87 12.44 -6.47 -12.69
N GLY A 88 11.65 -5.46 -12.32
CA GLY A 88 11.16 -4.46 -13.26
C GLY A 88 10.59 -3.22 -12.55
N LEU A 89 10.33 -2.18 -13.34
CA LEU A 89 9.69 -0.94 -12.87
C LEU A 89 8.17 -0.92 -13.11
N ASN A 90 7.63 -1.94 -13.77
CA ASN A 90 6.20 -2.03 -13.99
C ASN A 90 5.51 -2.64 -12.77
N GLY A 91 4.84 -1.78 -11.99
CA GLY A 91 4.10 -2.17 -10.80
C GLY A 91 2.91 -3.09 -11.02
N MET A 92 2.52 -3.41 -12.27
CA MET A 92 1.43 -4.35 -12.58
C MET A 92 1.91 -5.71 -13.10
N ASP A 93 3.22 -5.90 -13.36
CA ASP A 93 3.72 -7.13 -14.00
C ASP A 93 3.41 -8.39 -13.18
N TYR A 94 3.50 -8.32 -11.85
CA TYR A 94 3.22 -9.44 -10.95
C TYR A 94 1.78 -9.97 -11.10
N MET A 95 0.84 -9.13 -11.54
CA MET A 95 -0.56 -9.52 -11.73
C MET A 95 -0.71 -10.60 -12.81
N ARG A 96 0.29 -10.80 -13.70
CA ARG A 96 0.30 -11.85 -14.73
C ARG A 96 0.20 -13.28 -14.19
N GLY A 97 0.72 -13.51 -12.99
CA GLY A 97 0.70 -14.84 -12.37
C GLY A 97 0.17 -14.84 -10.94
N ALA A 98 -0.16 -13.67 -10.38
CA ALA A 98 -0.59 -13.58 -9.00
C ALA A 98 -2.03 -14.06 -8.83
N VAL A 99 -2.20 -14.97 -7.87
CA VAL A 99 -3.50 -15.37 -7.33
C VAL A 99 -3.57 -14.90 -5.90
N TYR A 100 -4.57 -14.07 -5.60
CA TYR A 100 -4.85 -13.62 -4.23
C TYR A 100 -6.02 -14.42 -3.66
N TYR A 101 -5.94 -14.80 -2.39
CA TYR A 101 -6.98 -15.59 -1.73
C TYR A 101 -7.70 -14.72 -0.70
N ASP A 102 -9.01 -14.58 -0.84
CA ASP A 102 -9.85 -13.82 0.10
C ASP A 102 -11.28 -14.35 0.10
N GLN A 103 -11.98 -14.25 1.23
CA GLN A 103 -13.34 -14.77 1.39
C GLN A 103 -13.52 -16.22 0.89
N ASN A 104 -12.50 -17.06 1.07
CA ASN A 104 -12.42 -18.44 0.54
C ASN A 104 -12.56 -18.54 -1.00
N LYS A 105 -12.14 -17.51 -1.72
CA LYS A 105 -12.13 -17.47 -3.19
C LYS A 105 -10.77 -17.06 -3.72
N GLU A 106 -10.47 -17.57 -4.90
CA GLU A 106 -9.33 -17.16 -5.70
C GLU A 106 -9.69 -15.92 -6.53
N LEU A 107 -8.84 -14.91 -6.45
CA LEU A 107 -8.86 -13.71 -7.27
C LEU A 107 -7.66 -13.79 -8.21
N ILE A 108 -7.92 -14.03 -9.50
CA ILE A 108 -6.86 -14.15 -10.50
C ILE A 108 -6.57 -12.74 -11.02
N LEU A 109 -5.44 -12.17 -10.61
CA LEU A 109 -5.17 -10.73 -10.80
C LEU A 109 -4.90 -10.35 -12.27
N ASP A 110 -4.64 -11.34 -13.13
CA ASP A 110 -4.43 -11.18 -14.57
C ASP A 110 -5.63 -10.49 -15.25
N PHE A 111 -6.85 -10.89 -14.86
CA PHE A 111 -8.09 -10.30 -15.39
C PHE A 111 -8.35 -8.89 -14.88
N ASP A 112 -7.98 -8.59 -13.62
CA ASP A 112 -8.01 -7.22 -13.09
C ASP A 112 -6.99 -6.35 -13.84
N ARG A 113 -5.78 -6.86 -14.11
CA ARG A 113 -4.76 -6.13 -14.89
C ARG A 113 -5.31 -5.73 -16.26
N ASP A 114 -5.87 -6.67 -17.02
CA ASP A 114 -6.36 -6.38 -18.38
C ASP A 114 -7.49 -5.35 -18.38
N ALA A 115 -8.39 -5.45 -17.40
CA ALA A 115 -9.47 -4.48 -17.23
C ALA A 115 -8.93 -3.09 -16.83
N ILE A 116 -7.97 -3.02 -15.91
CA ILE A 116 -7.31 -1.78 -15.48
C ILE A 116 -6.56 -1.14 -16.65
N GLN A 117 -5.86 -1.93 -17.46
CA GLN A 117 -5.17 -1.44 -18.64
C GLN A 117 -6.16 -0.83 -19.64
N TRP A 118 -7.27 -1.53 -19.90
CA TRP A 118 -8.34 -1.01 -20.76
C TRP A 118 -8.90 0.32 -20.21
N LEU A 119 -9.15 0.42 -18.91
CA LEU A 119 -9.62 1.66 -18.28
C LEU A 119 -8.64 2.82 -18.51
N ARG A 120 -7.34 2.60 -18.36
CA ARG A 120 -6.30 3.62 -18.56
C ARG A 120 -6.21 4.09 -20.01
N GLU A 121 -6.46 3.20 -20.97
CA GLU A 121 -6.36 3.50 -22.39
C GLU A 121 -7.63 4.14 -22.96
N ASN A 122 -8.80 3.82 -22.41
CA ASN A 122 -10.09 4.13 -23.03
C ASN A 122 -10.90 5.20 -22.28
N ILE A 123 -10.57 5.49 -21.01
CA ILE A 123 -11.31 6.48 -20.22
C ILE A 123 -10.50 7.75 -20.07
N ALA A 124 -11.04 8.84 -20.61
CA ALA A 124 -10.50 10.19 -20.42
C ALA A 124 -11.14 10.90 -19.22
N GLY A 125 -10.39 11.82 -18.62
CA GLY A 125 -10.84 12.65 -17.50
C GLY A 125 -10.83 11.89 -16.17
N SER A 126 -11.74 12.27 -15.27
CA SER A 126 -11.85 11.66 -13.93
C SER A 126 -13.29 11.30 -13.57
N PRO A 127 -13.99 10.52 -14.42
CA PRO A 127 -15.32 10.02 -14.09
C PRO A 127 -15.28 9.11 -12.85
N VAL A 128 -16.34 9.14 -12.04
CA VAL A 128 -16.42 8.31 -10.83
C VAL A 128 -16.64 6.85 -11.23
N MET A 129 -15.72 5.98 -10.77
CA MET A 129 -15.78 4.53 -10.90
C MET A 129 -16.27 3.93 -9.59
N LEU A 130 -17.37 3.19 -9.63
CA LEU A 130 -17.76 2.34 -8.52
C LEU A 130 -16.92 1.06 -8.55
N GLU A 131 -16.22 0.79 -7.46
CA GLU A 131 -15.51 -0.46 -7.19
C GLU A 131 -15.84 -0.98 -5.79
N GLY A 132 -15.57 -2.27 -5.56
CA GLY A 132 -15.77 -2.90 -4.27
C GLY A 132 -14.85 -2.34 -3.18
N ASN A 133 -15.41 -2.19 -1.99
CA ASN A 133 -14.67 -1.95 -0.75
C ASN A 133 -14.39 -3.29 -0.06
N ALA A 134 -13.14 -3.46 0.40
CA ALA A 134 -12.69 -4.58 1.21
C ALA A 134 -12.13 -4.05 2.55
N PRO A 135 -12.00 -4.90 3.59
CA PRO A 135 -11.35 -4.52 4.83
C PRO A 135 -9.90 -4.05 4.63
N LEU A 136 -9.35 -3.37 5.64
CA LEU A 136 -7.99 -2.85 5.60
C LEU A 136 -6.97 -3.96 5.35
N TYR A 137 -6.00 -3.70 4.46
CA TYR A 137 -4.93 -4.63 4.05
C TYR A 137 -5.38 -5.79 3.15
N HIS A 138 -6.57 -5.67 2.55
CA HIS A 138 -7.04 -6.58 1.50
C HIS A 138 -6.88 -5.95 0.10
N TRP A 139 -7.20 -6.71 -0.94
CA TRP A 139 -7.14 -6.33 -2.36
C TRP A 139 -8.21 -5.28 -2.80
N GLY A 140 -8.67 -4.43 -1.89
CA GLY A 140 -9.64 -3.35 -2.16
C GLY A 140 -9.01 -2.12 -2.82
N ALA A 141 -9.86 -1.25 -3.38
CA ALA A 141 -9.46 0.03 -4.02
C ALA A 141 -8.44 -0.08 -5.19
N ARG A 142 -8.17 -1.29 -5.68
CA ARG A 142 -7.16 -1.53 -6.72
C ARG A 142 -7.44 -0.74 -8.01
N VAL A 143 -8.69 -0.59 -8.43
CA VAL A 143 -8.98 0.09 -9.71
C VAL A 143 -8.67 1.57 -9.60
N SER A 144 -9.11 2.25 -8.54
CA SER A 144 -8.77 3.67 -8.32
C SER A 144 -7.27 3.87 -8.09
N ILE A 145 -6.58 2.95 -7.40
CA ILE A 145 -5.12 3.02 -7.19
C ILE A 145 -4.35 2.98 -8.52
N TYR A 146 -4.70 2.07 -9.44
CA TYR A 146 -3.95 1.91 -10.70
C TYR A 146 -4.40 2.85 -11.83
N THR A 147 -5.63 3.36 -11.79
CA THR A 147 -6.18 4.22 -12.85
C THR A 147 -6.19 5.70 -12.49
N GLY A 148 -6.17 6.06 -11.21
CA GLY A 148 -6.40 7.43 -10.74
C GLY A 148 -7.87 7.89 -10.84
N LEU A 149 -8.78 7.02 -11.27
CA LEU A 149 -10.21 7.33 -11.31
C LEU A 149 -10.77 7.42 -9.88
N PRO A 150 -11.55 8.47 -9.55
CA PRO A 150 -12.16 8.58 -8.23
C PRO A 150 -13.22 7.49 -8.00
N THR A 151 -13.35 7.02 -6.76
CA THR A 151 -14.40 6.08 -6.32
C THR A 151 -15.21 6.67 -5.16
N ILE A 152 -16.36 6.07 -4.84
CA ILE A 152 -17.22 6.49 -3.71
C ILE A 152 -16.42 6.48 -2.39
N ILE A 153 -15.65 5.42 -2.17
CA ILE A 153 -14.77 5.24 -1.02
C ILE A 153 -13.60 4.32 -1.38
N GLY A 154 -12.38 4.84 -1.22
CA GLY A 154 -11.14 4.07 -1.32
C GLY A 154 -10.77 3.45 0.04
N TRP A 155 -9.48 3.51 0.41
CA TRP A 155 -9.01 3.07 1.73
C TRP A 155 -9.63 3.92 2.87
N ASP A 156 -10.55 3.33 3.62
CA ASP A 156 -11.44 4.07 4.53
C ASP A 156 -10.69 4.72 5.71
N TRP A 157 -9.68 4.03 6.26
CA TRP A 157 -8.92 4.58 7.39
C TRP A 157 -8.12 5.83 7.01
N HIS A 158 -7.62 5.90 5.78
CA HIS A 158 -6.91 7.08 5.27
C HIS A 158 -7.88 8.24 5.06
N GLN A 159 -9.11 7.95 4.60
CA GLN A 159 -10.15 8.97 4.53
C GLN A 159 -10.51 9.51 5.92
N LYS A 160 -10.65 8.65 6.92
CA LYS A 160 -10.89 9.05 8.32
C LYS A 160 -9.73 9.89 8.87
N GLN A 161 -8.48 9.46 8.65
CA GLN A 161 -7.30 10.17 9.16
C GLN A 161 -7.09 11.53 8.49
N GLN A 162 -7.24 11.62 7.17
CA GLN A 162 -7.08 12.88 6.43
C GLN A 162 -8.22 13.86 6.71
N ARG A 163 -9.38 13.35 7.14
CA ARG A 163 -10.57 14.15 7.45
C ARG A 163 -10.89 14.13 8.93
N SER A 164 -9.87 14.21 9.78
CA SER A 164 -10.01 14.09 11.24
C SER A 164 -10.92 15.14 11.91
N ILE A 165 -11.33 16.17 11.18
CA ILE A 165 -12.23 17.23 11.65
C ILE A 165 -13.71 16.78 11.54
N VAL A 166 -14.02 15.82 10.66
CA VAL A 166 -15.38 15.30 10.49
C VAL A 166 -15.55 13.96 11.19
N ASP A 167 -16.78 13.62 11.55
CA ASP A 167 -17.10 12.32 12.14
C ASP A 167 -16.78 11.18 11.16
N GLY A 168 -16.10 10.15 11.66
CA GLY A 168 -15.80 8.93 10.91
C GLY A 168 -17.06 8.22 10.40
N ALA A 169 -18.20 8.42 11.04
CA ALA A 169 -19.50 7.91 10.60
C ALA A 169 -19.87 8.36 9.17
N ILE A 170 -19.40 9.53 8.72
CA ILE A 170 -19.61 10.01 7.35
C ILE A 170 -18.87 9.11 6.34
N ILE A 171 -17.67 8.63 6.70
CA ILE A 171 -16.90 7.70 5.88
C ILE A 171 -17.54 6.31 5.92
N ASP A 172 -17.98 5.86 7.09
CA ASP A 172 -18.66 4.57 7.24
C ASP A 172 -19.97 4.52 6.44
N HIS A 173 -20.70 5.64 6.36
CA HIS A 173 -21.89 5.74 5.52
C HIS A 173 -21.58 5.51 4.03
N ARG A 174 -20.43 5.98 3.52
CA ARG A 174 -20.03 5.73 2.13
C ARG A 174 -19.72 4.26 1.87
N ILE A 175 -19.14 3.57 2.85
CA ILE A 175 -18.94 2.11 2.79
C ILE A 175 -20.29 1.42 2.68
N GLU A 176 -21.27 1.84 3.50
CA GLU A 176 -22.60 1.26 3.47
C GLU A 176 -23.33 1.52 2.15
N VAL A 177 -23.17 2.71 1.56
CA VAL A 177 -23.70 2.99 0.21
C VAL A 177 -23.12 2.03 -0.82
N VAL A 178 -21.81 1.81 -0.83
CA VAL A 178 -21.19 0.85 -1.76
C VAL A 178 -21.75 -0.56 -1.54
N ARG A 179 -21.88 -1.01 -0.29
CA ARG A 179 -22.53 -2.30 0.02
C ARG A 179 -23.96 -2.35 -0.47
N GLN A 180 -24.75 -1.30 -0.26
CA GLN A 180 -26.13 -1.23 -0.69
C GLN A 180 -26.24 -1.31 -2.22
N ILE A 181 -25.41 -0.56 -2.95
CA ILE A 181 -25.39 -0.60 -4.42
C ILE A 181 -25.06 -2.02 -4.90
N TYR A 182 -24.06 -2.70 -4.33
CA TYR A 182 -23.72 -4.05 -4.78
C TYR A 182 -24.71 -5.13 -4.32
N ASN A 183 -25.28 -5.04 -3.12
CA ASN A 183 -26.11 -6.10 -2.54
C ASN A 183 -27.62 -5.97 -2.79
N THR A 184 -28.16 -4.77 -3.05
CA THR A 184 -29.59 -4.62 -3.32
C THR A 184 -29.98 -5.43 -4.56
N ARG A 185 -31.20 -5.98 -4.56
CA ARG A 185 -31.81 -6.63 -5.73
C ARG A 185 -32.67 -5.67 -6.55
N ASP A 186 -33.04 -4.52 -5.98
CA ASP A 186 -33.85 -3.50 -6.64
C ASP A 186 -32.95 -2.55 -7.46
N PRO A 187 -33.08 -2.55 -8.80
CA PRO A 187 -32.34 -1.63 -9.68
C PRO A 187 -32.56 -0.15 -9.35
N SER A 188 -33.73 0.22 -8.84
CA SER A 188 -34.10 1.60 -8.54
C SER A 188 -33.28 2.15 -7.37
N VAL A 189 -33.11 1.34 -6.31
CA VAL A 189 -32.28 1.67 -5.14
C VAL A 189 -30.81 1.82 -5.54
N ALA A 190 -30.32 0.94 -6.41
CA ALA A 190 -28.95 1.05 -6.93
C ALA A 190 -28.80 2.32 -7.77
N LEU A 191 -29.74 2.57 -8.69
CA LEU A 191 -29.73 3.72 -9.60
C LEU A 191 -29.76 5.06 -8.86
N GLU A 192 -30.57 5.18 -7.79
CA GLU A 192 -30.62 6.39 -6.98
C GLU A 192 -29.24 6.71 -6.38
N ASN A 193 -28.59 5.73 -5.76
CA ASN A 193 -27.28 5.90 -5.16
C ASN A 193 -26.18 6.15 -6.21
N LEU A 194 -26.21 5.44 -7.35
CA LEU A 194 -25.31 5.67 -8.48
C LEU A 194 -25.39 7.12 -8.97
N LYS A 195 -26.60 7.64 -9.15
CA LYS A 195 -26.83 9.05 -9.54
C LYS A 195 -26.38 10.03 -8.46
N ARG A 196 -26.70 9.77 -7.19
CA ARG A 196 -26.32 10.61 -6.04
C ARG A 196 -24.81 10.81 -5.96
N TYR A 197 -24.03 9.75 -6.20
CA TYR A 197 -22.57 9.78 -6.19
C TYR A 197 -21.94 10.05 -7.56
N ARG A 198 -22.75 10.36 -8.58
CA ARG A 198 -22.32 10.65 -9.96
C ARG A 198 -21.42 9.56 -10.55
N VAL A 199 -21.71 8.31 -10.19
CA VAL A 199 -21.02 7.14 -10.75
C VAL A 199 -21.26 7.12 -12.24
N THR A 200 -20.18 7.00 -13.01
CA THR A 200 -20.21 6.87 -14.47
C THR A 200 -19.91 5.44 -14.89
N TYR A 201 -19.02 4.76 -14.18
CA TYR A 201 -18.61 3.38 -14.47
C TYR A 201 -18.79 2.50 -13.24
N ILE A 202 -19.14 1.23 -13.46
CA ILE A 202 -19.34 0.22 -12.42
C ILE A 202 -18.47 -0.98 -12.76
N TYR A 203 -17.62 -1.38 -11.81
CA TYR A 203 -16.72 -2.50 -11.96
C TYR A 203 -17.26 -3.75 -11.25
N VAL A 204 -17.23 -4.91 -11.91
CA VAL A 204 -17.58 -6.20 -11.29
C VAL A 204 -16.55 -7.25 -11.67
N GLY A 205 -15.59 -7.52 -10.78
CA GLY A 205 -14.56 -8.55 -10.91
C GLY A 205 -14.63 -9.61 -9.80
N ASP A 206 -13.55 -10.37 -9.64
CA ASP A 206 -13.48 -11.43 -8.62
C ASP A 206 -13.62 -10.88 -7.19
N LEU A 207 -13.07 -9.68 -6.90
CA LEU A 207 -13.23 -9.01 -5.60
C LEU A 207 -14.71 -8.73 -5.29
N GLU A 208 -15.43 -8.11 -6.22
CA GLU A 208 -16.85 -7.82 -6.01
C GLU A 208 -17.66 -9.11 -5.84
N ARG A 209 -17.34 -10.16 -6.59
CA ARG A 209 -17.97 -11.49 -6.43
C ARG A 209 -17.60 -12.18 -5.11
N ALA A 210 -16.45 -11.85 -4.53
CA ALA A 210 -16.02 -12.39 -3.24
C ALA A 210 -16.76 -11.73 -2.07
N PHE A 211 -16.99 -10.43 -2.13
CA PHE A 211 -17.53 -9.65 -1.00
C PHE A 211 -19.03 -9.35 -1.07
N TYR A 212 -19.67 -9.49 -2.23
CA TYR A 212 -21.08 -9.12 -2.41
C TYR A 212 -21.94 -10.27 -2.93
N ASN A 213 -23.24 -10.17 -2.68
CA ASN A 213 -24.23 -11.21 -3.01
C ASN A 213 -24.42 -11.33 -4.53
N ALA A 214 -24.35 -12.56 -5.05
CA ALA A 214 -24.51 -12.84 -6.48
C ALA A 214 -25.84 -12.34 -7.05
N GLU A 215 -26.94 -12.48 -6.29
CA GLU A 215 -28.25 -11.96 -6.68
C GLU A 215 -28.29 -10.43 -6.79
N GLY A 216 -27.52 -9.74 -5.93
CA GLY A 216 -27.33 -8.31 -6.04
C GLY A 216 -26.56 -7.95 -7.31
N LEU A 217 -25.43 -8.62 -7.56
CA LEU A 217 -24.60 -8.35 -8.75
C LEU A 217 -25.34 -8.59 -10.07
N ALA A 218 -26.20 -9.60 -10.13
CA ALA A 218 -26.99 -9.94 -11.33
C ALA A 218 -27.89 -8.79 -11.82
N LYS A 219 -28.25 -7.84 -10.94
CA LYS A 219 -29.08 -6.69 -11.33
C LYS A 219 -28.42 -5.80 -12.38
N PHE A 220 -27.08 -5.74 -12.43
CA PHE A 220 -26.40 -4.87 -13.40
C PHE A 220 -26.59 -5.39 -14.83
N ASP A 221 -26.67 -6.71 -15.01
CA ASP A 221 -27.04 -7.31 -16.29
C ASP A 221 -28.51 -6.97 -16.65
N ALA A 222 -29.43 -7.01 -15.69
CA ALA A 222 -30.83 -6.59 -15.89
C ALA A 222 -30.96 -5.09 -16.22
N MET A 223 -30.20 -4.22 -15.55
CA MET A 223 -30.13 -2.79 -15.85
C MET A 223 -29.55 -2.51 -17.24
N THR A 224 -28.66 -3.37 -17.73
CA THR A 224 -28.13 -3.30 -19.09
C THR A 224 -29.22 -3.66 -20.11
N GLN A 225 -29.97 -4.73 -19.87
CA GLN A 225 -31.12 -5.13 -20.70
C GLN A 225 -32.21 -4.04 -20.73
N GLY A 226 -32.45 -3.38 -19.59
CA GLY A 226 -33.38 -2.26 -19.47
C GLY A 226 -32.87 -0.93 -20.04
N GLY A 227 -31.67 -0.89 -20.63
CA GLY A 227 -31.13 0.31 -21.27
C GLY A 227 -30.63 1.40 -20.32
N ILE A 228 -30.50 1.11 -19.02
CA ILE A 228 -29.96 2.04 -18.02
C ILE A 228 -28.42 2.01 -18.03
N LEU A 229 -27.86 0.82 -18.24
CA LEU A 229 -26.43 0.60 -18.34
C LEU A 229 -26.02 0.15 -19.74
N GLU A 230 -24.75 0.34 -20.05
CA GLU A 230 -24.07 -0.19 -21.23
C GLU A 230 -22.88 -1.04 -20.77
N LEU A 231 -22.77 -2.29 -21.24
CA LEU A 231 -21.58 -3.09 -21.01
C LEU A 231 -20.47 -2.61 -21.96
N VAL A 232 -19.41 -2.02 -21.41
CA VAL A 232 -18.33 -1.39 -22.20
C VAL A 232 -17.04 -2.21 -22.24
N TYR A 233 -16.86 -3.13 -21.29
CA TYR A 233 -15.74 -4.06 -21.27
C TYR A 233 -16.17 -5.37 -20.61
N GLN A 234 -15.69 -6.49 -21.15
CA GLN A 234 -15.83 -7.80 -20.55
C GLN A 234 -14.61 -8.67 -20.88
N ASN A 235 -14.08 -9.33 -19.86
CA ASN A 235 -13.23 -10.52 -20.00
C ASN A 235 -13.87 -11.68 -19.21
N GLU A 236 -13.15 -12.78 -19.00
CA GLU A 236 -13.70 -13.97 -18.33
C GLU A 236 -14.18 -13.71 -16.90
N ARG A 237 -13.52 -12.81 -16.15
CA ARG A 237 -13.82 -12.57 -14.72
C ARG A 237 -14.40 -11.18 -14.44
N VAL A 238 -14.13 -10.21 -15.30
CA VAL A 238 -14.45 -8.80 -15.11
C VAL A 238 -15.50 -8.33 -16.12
N LYS A 239 -16.49 -7.60 -15.62
CA LYS A 239 -17.41 -6.77 -16.42
C LYS A 239 -17.30 -5.32 -15.97
N ILE A 240 -17.33 -4.38 -16.92
CA ILE A 240 -17.42 -2.95 -16.65
C ILE A 240 -18.63 -2.39 -17.36
N PHE A 241 -19.49 -1.74 -16.59
CA PHE A 241 -20.70 -1.10 -17.08
C PHE A 241 -20.54 0.42 -17.05
N LYS A 242 -21.15 1.11 -18.00
CA LYS A 242 -21.24 2.57 -18.07
C LYS A 242 -22.69 3.00 -17.91
N MET A 243 -22.92 4.08 -17.17
CA MET A 243 -24.24 4.73 -17.11
C MET A 243 -24.61 5.30 -18.47
N LYS A 244 -25.80 4.98 -18.98
CA LYS A 244 -26.38 5.69 -20.13
C LYS A 244 -26.98 7.01 -19.63
N ASN A 245 -26.72 8.09 -20.36
CA ASN A 245 -27.28 9.42 -20.10
C ASN A 245 -28.78 9.46 -20.42
#